data_AF-A0A938NFM3-F1
#
_entry.id   AF-A0A938NFM3-F1
#
_cell.length_a   1.000
_cell.length_b   1.000
_cell.length_c   1.000
_cell.angle_alpha   90.00
_cell.angle_beta   90.00
_cell.angle_gamma   90.00
#
_symmetry.space_group_name_H-M   'P 1'
#
loop_
_entity.id
_entity.type
_entity.pdbx_description
1 polymer ?
#
loop_
_entity_poly.entity_id
_entity_poly.type
_entity_poly.pdbx_seq_one_letter_code
_entity_poly.pdbx_strand_id
1 'polypeptide(L)'
;MARSRLESSLWLPEPPLRFVDSQRRGPYRIWIHEHRFAGEAGGTRVLDAADYLPPGGRLVTRLFVAREIAAIFAFRAEALRRQFPTRS
;
A
#
# COMPACT_ATOMS: atom_id res chain seq x y z
N MET A 1 -16.70 -14.17 -7.64
CA MET A 1 -15.39 -13.48 -7.59
C MET A 1 -14.41 -14.33 -6.80
N ALA A 2 -13.24 -14.66 -7.36
CA ALA A 2 -12.23 -15.43 -6.63
C ALA A 2 -11.68 -14.59 -5.46
N ARG A 3 -11.63 -15.16 -4.25
CA ARG A 3 -11.03 -14.49 -3.09
C ARG A 3 -9.54 -14.24 -3.34
N SER A 4 -9.10 -12.99 -3.19
CA SER A 4 -7.68 -12.66 -3.19
C SER A 4 -7.00 -13.26 -1.96
N ARG A 5 -5.79 -13.78 -2.14
CA ARG A 5 -4.90 -14.25 -1.06
C ARG A 5 -3.66 -13.38 -1.08
N LEU A 6 -3.43 -12.68 0.03
CA LEU A 6 -2.25 -11.87 0.27
C LEU A 6 -1.30 -12.66 1.19
N GLU A 7 -0.01 -12.36 1.08
CA GLU A 7 1.03 -12.76 2.00
C GLU A 7 1.74 -11.49 2.47
N SER A 8 1.83 -11.34 3.78
CA SER A 8 2.52 -10.22 4.42
C SER A 8 3.89 -10.69 4.89
N SER A 9 4.94 -9.97 4.50
CA SER A 9 6.30 -10.20 4.96
C SER A 9 6.77 -8.99 5.76
N LEU A 10 7.05 -9.22 7.04
CA LEU A 10 7.58 -8.22 7.95
C LEU A 10 9.11 -8.23 7.89
N TRP A 11 9.73 -7.08 7.72
CA TRP A 11 11.18 -6.94 7.69
C TRP A 11 11.61 -6.04 8.84
N LEU A 12 12.18 -6.62 9.90
CA LEU A 12 12.61 -5.88 11.09
C LEU A 12 14.02 -6.28 11.56
N PRO A 13 15.01 -5.42 11.30
CA PRO A 13 16.19 -5.32 12.16
C PRO A 13 16.28 -3.97 12.89
N GLU A 14 16.05 -2.84 12.21
CA GLU A 14 16.17 -1.45 12.71
C GLU A 14 15.28 -0.51 11.87
N PRO A 15 14.96 0.74 12.31
CA PRO A 15 14.16 1.69 11.55
C PRO A 15 14.73 2.03 10.15
N PRO A 16 13.87 2.35 9.15
CA PRO A 16 12.41 2.43 9.24
C PRO A 16 11.76 1.06 9.32
N LEU A 17 10.76 0.91 10.19
CA LEU A 17 9.96 -0.31 10.27
C LEU A 17 9.28 -0.48 8.91
N ARG A 18 9.36 -1.68 8.32
CA ARG A 18 8.74 -1.94 7.01
C ARG A 18 8.08 -3.29 6.95
N PHE A 19 6.97 -3.37 6.22
CA PHE A 19 6.40 -4.63 5.81
C PHE A 19 5.89 -4.54 4.38
N VAL A 20 5.80 -5.69 3.73
CA VAL A 20 5.41 -5.81 2.33
C VAL A 20 4.24 -6.79 2.23
N ASP A 21 3.14 -6.35 1.64
CA ASP A 21 2.01 -7.20 1.28
C ASP A 21 2.09 -7.57 -0.20
N SER A 22 2.26 -8.86 -0.47
CA SER A 22 2.31 -9.38 -1.84
C SER A 22 1.09 -10.23 -2.13
N GLN A 23 0.56 -10.15 -3.36
CA GLN A 23 -0.59 -10.97 -3.76
C GLN A 23 -0.14 -12.34 -4.28
N ARG A 24 -0.50 -13.40 -3.55
CA ARG A 24 -0.32 -14.79 -4.01
C ARG A 24 -1.37 -15.23 -5.01
N ARG A 25 -2.61 -14.77 -4.85
CA ARG A 25 -3.72 -15.07 -5.76
C ARG A 25 -4.66 -13.89 -5.81
N GLY A 26 -5.09 -13.46 -6.99
CA GLY A 26 -6.02 -12.36 -7.14
C GLY A 26 -5.99 -11.79 -8.56
N PRO A 27 -6.64 -10.63 -8.78
CA PRO A 27 -6.80 -10.08 -10.11
C PRO A 27 -5.50 -9.55 -10.70
N TYR A 28 -4.57 -9.06 -9.87
CA TYR A 28 -3.29 -8.56 -10.33
C TYR A 28 -2.34 -9.70 -10.70
N ARG A 29 -1.58 -9.55 -11.78
CA ARG A 29 -0.47 -10.47 -12.10
C ARG A 29 0.70 -10.27 -11.14
N ILE A 30 0.94 -9.02 -10.76
CA ILE A 30 1.91 -8.61 -9.75
C ILE A 30 1.21 -7.58 -8.87
N TRP A 31 1.32 -7.75 -7.57
CA TRP A 31 0.94 -6.75 -6.59
C TRP A 31 1.90 -6.87 -5.42
N ILE A 32 2.67 -5.81 -5.19
CA ILE A 32 3.63 -5.67 -4.10
C ILE A 32 3.35 -4.30 -3.50
N HIS A 33 2.87 -4.29 -2.26
CA HIS A 33 2.57 -3.07 -1.54
C HIS A 33 3.52 -2.96 -0.35
N GLU A 34 4.44 -2.02 -0.44
CA GLU A 34 5.41 -1.72 0.60
C GLU A 34 4.88 -0.62 1.51
N HIS A 35 5.02 -0.86 2.80
CA HIS A 35 4.72 0.08 3.87
C HIS A 35 6.00 0.40 4.63
N ARG A 36 6.32 1.68 4.76
CA ARG A 36 7.46 2.18 5.55
C ARG A 36 6.99 3.16 6.62
N PHE A 37 7.53 3.01 7.82
CA PHE A 37 7.21 3.83 8.97
C PHE A 37 8.49 4.44 9.53
N ALA A 38 8.51 5.76 9.66
CA ALA A 38 9.58 6.51 10.30
C ALA A 38 9.00 7.37 11.42
N GLY A 39 9.65 7.37 12.59
CA GLY A 39 9.31 8.32 13.65
C GLY A 39 9.68 9.74 13.25
N GLU A 40 8.78 10.69 13.45
CA GLU A 40 9.02 12.12 13.24
C GLU A 40 8.57 12.92 14.48
N ALA A 41 9.01 14.17 14.61
CA ALA A 41 8.60 15.01 15.72
C ALA A 41 7.06 15.16 15.73
N GLY A 42 6.40 14.66 16.78
CA GLY A 42 4.95 14.72 16.93
C GLY A 42 4.17 13.56 16.30
N GLY A 43 4.83 12.54 15.73
CA GLY A 43 4.10 11.38 15.21
C GLY A 43 4.94 10.37 14.41
N THR A 44 4.27 9.66 13.51
CA THR A 44 4.89 8.68 12.61
C THR A 44 4.58 9.06 11.17
N ARG A 45 5.61 9.20 10.36
CA ARG A 45 5.46 9.31 8.91
C ARG A 45 5.27 7.92 8.32
N VAL A 46 4.17 7.75 7.58
CA VAL A 46 3.85 6.54 6.82
C VAL A 46 4.08 6.83 5.34
N LEU A 47 4.90 6.01 4.69
CA LEU A 47 5.03 5.97 3.23
C LEU A 47 4.51 4.63 2.72
N ASP A 48 3.49 4.70 1.89
CA ASP A 48 2.97 3.56 1.14
C ASP A 48 3.46 3.64 -0.32
N ALA A 49 3.94 2.53 -0.87
CA ALA A 49 4.35 2.42 -2.28
C ALA A 49 3.85 1.09 -2.86
N ALA A 50 3.22 1.11 -4.04
CA ALA A 50 2.73 -0.12 -4.67
C ALA A 50 3.28 -0.30 -6.09
N ASP A 51 3.89 -1.46 -6.31
CA ASP A 51 4.22 -1.99 -7.63
C ASP A 51 3.14 -2.96 -8.06
N TYR A 52 2.53 -2.71 -9.21
CA TYR A 52 1.41 -3.51 -9.69
C TYR A 52 1.41 -3.73 -11.21
N LEU A 53 0.92 -4.89 -11.61
CA LEU A 53 0.68 -5.26 -13.00
C LEU A 53 -0.72 -5.87 -13.12
N PRO A 54 -1.70 -5.15 -13.68
CA PRO A 54 -3.05 -5.68 -13.88
C PRO A 54 -3.12 -6.60 -15.11
N PRO A 55 -4.19 -7.38 -15.25
CA PRO A 55 -4.45 -8.18 -16.45
C PRO A 55 -4.79 -7.24 -17.61
N GLY A 56 -4.34 -7.56 -18.83
CA GLY A 56 -4.59 -6.74 -20.03
C GLY A 56 -3.51 -5.71 -20.40
N GLY A 57 -2.38 -5.66 -19.66
CA GLY A 57 -1.20 -4.88 -20.05
C GLY A 57 -1.32 -3.36 -19.84
N ARG A 58 -0.31 -2.61 -20.32
CA ARG A 58 -0.09 -1.19 -19.99
C ARG A 58 -1.26 -0.25 -20.35
N LEU A 59 -2.04 -0.53 -21.40
CA LEU A 59 -3.15 0.36 -21.80
C LEU A 59 -4.35 0.29 -20.84
N VAL A 60 -4.76 -0.91 -20.40
CA VAL A 60 -5.80 -1.09 -19.38
C VAL A 60 -5.34 -0.54 -18.02
N THR A 61 -4.03 -0.65 -17.75
CA THR A 61 -3.40 -0.16 -16.51
C THR A 61 -3.50 1.35 -16.35
N ARG A 62 -3.29 2.12 -17.43
CA ARG A 62 -2.90 3.54 -17.31
C ARG A 62 -4.03 4.48 -16.89
N LEU A 63 -5.28 4.17 -17.20
CA LEU A 63 -6.41 5.09 -16.98
C LEU A 63 -7.38 4.65 -15.88
N PHE A 64 -7.72 3.35 -15.80
CA PHE A 64 -8.70 2.86 -14.83
C PHE A 64 -8.05 2.43 -13.52
N VAL A 65 -7.04 1.57 -13.60
CA VAL A 65 -6.37 1.02 -12.40
C VAL A 65 -5.63 2.12 -11.63
N ALA A 66 -4.92 3.02 -12.31
CA ALA A 66 -4.19 4.10 -11.64
C ALA A 66 -5.10 5.00 -10.78
N ARG A 67 -6.34 5.28 -11.23
CA ARG A 67 -7.31 6.08 -10.47
C ARG A 67 -7.81 5.32 -9.24
N GLU A 68 -8.09 4.04 -9.37
CA GLU A 68 -8.51 3.19 -8.24
C GLU A 68 -7.40 3.08 -7.19
N ILE A 69 -6.16 2.87 -7.62
CA ILE A 69 -4.99 2.83 -6.73
C ILE A 69 -4.79 4.16 -6.01
N ALA A 70 -4.89 5.28 -6.74
CA ALA A 70 -4.82 6.61 -6.12
C ALA A 70 -5.94 6.84 -5.09
N ALA A 71 -7.15 6.39 -5.37
CA ALA A 71 -8.27 6.48 -4.43
C ALA A 71 -8.03 5.64 -3.17
N ILE A 72 -7.46 4.43 -3.29
CA ILE A 72 -7.07 3.59 -2.15
C ILE A 72 -6.04 4.32 -1.27
N PHE A 73 -5.01 4.93 -1.87
CA PHE A 73 -4.01 5.68 -1.11
C PHE A 73 -4.58 6.94 -0.45
N ALA A 74 -5.45 7.68 -1.15
CA ALA A 74 -6.11 8.84 -0.59
C ALA A 74 -6.98 8.46 0.62
N PHE A 75 -7.77 7.40 0.49
CA PHE A 75 -8.59 6.87 1.58
C PHE A 75 -7.73 6.43 2.77
N ARG A 76 -6.62 5.71 2.53
CA ARG A 76 -5.70 5.29 3.61
C ARG A 76 -5.10 6.50 4.33
N ALA A 77 -4.64 7.50 3.59
CA ALA A 77 -4.07 8.70 4.18
C ALA A 77 -5.10 9.46 5.05
N GLU A 78 -6.36 9.53 4.62
CA GLU A 78 -7.44 10.12 5.42
C GLU A 78 -7.78 9.26 6.65
N ALA A 79 -7.89 7.95 6.49
CA ALA A 79 -8.18 7.02 7.58
C ALA A 79 -7.09 7.05 8.67
N LEU A 80 -5.81 7.06 8.27
CA LEU A 80 -4.69 7.19 9.20
C LEU A 80 -4.72 8.51 9.97
N ARG A 81 -4.99 9.64 9.30
CA ARG A 81 -5.13 10.94 9.98
C ARG A 81 -6.31 10.98 10.96
N ARG A 82 -7.43 10.35 10.61
CA ARG A 82 -8.60 10.25 11.49
C ARG A 82 -8.34 9.39 12.72
N GLN A 83 -7.64 8.27 12.54
CA GLN A 83 -7.39 7.31 13.63
C GLN A 83 -6.21 7.72 14.51
N PHE A 84 -5.21 8.40 13.94
CA PHE A 84 -4.00 8.85 14.61
C PHE A 84 -3.80 10.36 14.38
N PRO A 85 -4.62 11.23 14.99
CA PRO A 85 -4.42 12.66 14.90
C PRO A 85 -3.06 13.04 15.52
N THR A 86 -2.31 13.89 14.83
CA THR A 86 -1.04 14.43 15.34
C THR A 86 -1.31 15.15 16.65
N ARG A 87 -0.64 14.74 17.73
CA ARG A 87 -0.71 15.48 19.00
C ARG A 87 0.09 16.76 18.80
N SER A 88 -0.59 17.90 18.87
CA SER A 88 0.02 19.24 18.91
C SER A 88 0.76 19.44 20.23
#